data_AF-A0A926WI48-F1
#
_entry.id   AF-A0A926WI48-F1
#
_cell.length_a   1.000
_cell.length_b   1.000
_cell.length_c   1.000
_cell.angle_alpha   90.00
_cell.angle_beta   90.00
_cell.angle_gamma   90.00
#
_symmetry.space_group_name_H-M   'P 1'
#
loop_
_entity.id
_entity.type
_entity.pdbx_description
1 polymer ?
#
loop_
_entity_poly.entity_id
_entity_poly.type
_entity_poly.pdbx_seq_one_letter_code
_entity_poly.pdbx_strand_id
1 'polypeptide(L)'
;MDKFNIQSLIASIQQELIPQLVVESVHPHNPAEVRYLPPPWELLGTGNYAAVVYHPEYPDMVVKVYAPGRPGFEEELEVYQRLGSHPAFSECFYAQEGLLVLKRLYGITLYDCLHRGLRIPPQVIRDIDSALDYARTRGLYPHDVHGKNVMMFEGRGLVVDISDFLHQERCSKWDNLKKAYYCLYLPILYPLRLRVPYSLLDKVRKTYRFVTSFAGNVLKFIHRLRRRKSLKN
;
A
#
# COMPACT_ATOMS: atom_id res chain seq x y z
N MET A 1 12.79 -2.35 19.98
CA MET A 1 13.22 -1.03 19.46
C MET A 1 13.57 -0.15 20.64
N ASP A 2 14.64 0.64 20.55
CA ASP A 2 15.07 1.49 21.66
C ASP A 2 14.17 2.74 21.76
N LYS A 3 13.57 2.96 22.93
CA LYS A 3 12.71 4.13 23.20
C LYS A 3 13.46 5.43 23.02
N PHE A 4 14.77 5.46 23.30
CA PHE A 4 15.61 6.63 23.13
C PHE A 4 15.66 7.05 21.66
N ASN A 5 15.83 6.08 20.75
CA ASN A 5 15.94 6.31 19.32
C ASN A 5 14.66 6.93 18.71
N ILE A 6 13.48 6.51 19.20
CA ILE A 6 12.19 7.07 18.78
C ILE A 6 12.04 8.53 19.23
N GLN A 7 12.42 8.85 20.47
CA GLN A 7 12.31 10.22 20.99
C GLN A 7 13.24 11.19 20.26
N SER A 8 14.48 10.76 19.95
CA SER A 8 15.41 11.55 19.16
C SER A 8 14.89 11.80 17.73
N LEU A 9 14.32 10.77 17.08
CA LEU A 9 13.68 10.94 15.78
C LEU A 9 12.51 11.93 15.85
N ILE A 10 11.65 11.83 16.87
CA ILE A 10 10.54 12.78 17.06
C ILE A 10 11.06 14.21 17.20
N ALA A 11 12.15 14.42 17.94
CA ALA A 11 12.76 15.74 18.05
C ALA A 11 13.23 16.28 16.69
N SER A 12 13.94 15.48 15.90
CA SER A 12 14.36 15.86 14.53
C SER A 12 13.16 16.13 13.62
N ILE A 13 12.08 15.35 13.72
CA ILE A 13 10.84 15.59 12.96
C ILE A 13 10.29 17.00 13.24
N GLN A 14 10.19 17.37 14.52
CA GLN A 14 9.60 18.64 14.94
C GLN A 14 10.49 19.84 14.61
N GLN A 15 11.82 19.69 14.75
CA GLN A 15 12.76 20.79 14.59
C GLN A 15 13.21 20.99 13.13
N GLU A 16 13.32 19.91 12.37
CA GLU A 16 13.95 19.93 11.04
C GLU A 16 12.92 19.68 9.93
N LEU A 17 12.11 18.62 10.04
CA LEU A 17 11.23 18.16 8.97
C LEU A 17 9.97 19.01 8.82
N ILE A 18 9.13 19.06 9.85
CA ILE A 18 7.80 19.71 9.79
C ILE A 18 7.88 21.17 9.37
N PRO A 19 8.80 22.01 9.91
CA PRO A 19 8.82 23.44 9.58
C PRO A 19 9.13 23.74 8.11
N GLN A 20 9.75 22.79 7.40
CA GLN A 20 10.30 23.02 6.06
C GLN A 20 9.67 22.14 4.99
N LEU A 21 9.19 20.94 5.33
CA LEU A 21 8.62 19.99 4.38
C LEU A 21 7.41 20.62 3.64
N VAL A 22 7.48 20.65 2.31
CA VAL A 22 6.36 21.10 1.46
C VAL A 22 5.84 19.92 0.67
N VAL A 23 4.68 19.39 1.09
CA VAL A 23 3.95 18.33 0.38
C VAL A 23 2.62 18.88 -0.10
N GLU A 24 2.35 18.71 -1.39
CA GLU A 24 1.09 19.08 -1.99
C GLU A 24 0.41 17.86 -2.60
N SER A 25 -0.90 17.78 -2.46
CA SER A 25 -1.70 16.85 -3.24
C SER A 25 -2.77 17.69 -3.91
N VAL A 26 -2.58 18.02 -5.19
CA VAL A 26 -3.52 18.88 -5.96
C VAL A 26 -4.64 18.03 -6.57
N HIS A 27 -4.30 16.86 -7.10
CA HIS A 27 -5.25 15.95 -7.75
C HIS A 27 -5.44 14.66 -6.95
N PRO A 28 -6.67 14.29 -6.54
CA PRO A 28 -6.89 13.15 -5.66
C PRO A 28 -6.43 11.77 -6.18
N HIS A 29 -6.19 11.67 -7.49
CA HIS A 29 -5.80 10.43 -8.16
C HIS A 29 -4.34 10.42 -8.64
N ASN A 30 -3.60 11.51 -8.37
CA ASN A 30 -2.18 11.58 -8.64
C ASN A 30 -1.42 11.48 -7.31
N PRO A 31 -0.20 10.93 -7.32
CA PRO A 31 0.66 10.97 -6.15
C PRO A 31 0.86 12.39 -5.65
N ALA A 32 0.99 12.54 -4.33
CA ALA A 32 1.42 13.78 -3.72
C ALA A 32 2.81 14.17 -4.25
N GLU A 33 3.04 15.47 -4.36
CA GLU A 33 4.27 16.07 -4.83
C GLU A 33 5.01 16.68 -3.65
N VAL A 34 6.29 16.33 -3.50
CA VAL A 34 7.18 16.92 -2.50
C VAL A 34 7.95 18.05 -3.17
N ARG A 35 7.56 19.29 -2.90
CA ARG A 35 8.20 20.48 -3.48
C ARG A 35 9.52 20.84 -2.81
N TYR A 36 9.63 20.54 -1.51
CA TYR A 36 10.84 20.74 -0.74
C TYR A 36 10.95 19.72 0.39
N LEU A 37 12.14 19.18 0.59
CA LEU A 37 12.50 18.26 1.67
C LEU A 37 13.85 18.71 2.26
N PRO A 38 13.93 19.05 3.56
CA PRO A 38 15.18 19.50 4.16
C PRO A 38 16.22 18.36 4.26
N PRO A 39 17.49 18.58 3.88
CA PRO A 39 18.56 17.64 4.20
C PRO A 39 18.69 17.44 5.73
N PRO A 40 19.08 16.24 6.21
CA PRO A 40 19.47 15.06 5.43
C PRO A 40 18.29 14.12 5.10
N TRP A 41 17.04 14.57 5.24
CA TRP A 41 15.87 13.73 4.98
C TRP A 41 15.80 13.33 3.51
N GLU A 42 15.40 12.08 3.28
CA GLU A 42 15.31 11.50 1.95
C GLU A 42 13.89 11.00 1.64
N LEU A 43 13.45 11.24 0.41
CA LEU A 43 12.17 10.77 -0.08
C LEU A 43 12.25 9.27 -0.42
N LEU A 44 11.42 8.46 0.24
CA LEU A 44 11.28 7.04 -0.06
C LEU A 44 10.19 6.78 -1.12
N GLY A 45 9.12 7.56 -1.09
CA GLY A 45 8.05 7.48 -2.08
C GLY A 45 6.86 8.38 -1.75
N THR A 46 5.89 8.45 -2.66
CA THR A 46 4.64 9.20 -2.46
C THR A 46 3.43 8.33 -2.80
N GLY A 47 2.44 8.39 -1.92
CA GLY A 47 1.07 7.91 -2.19
C GLY A 47 0.21 9.04 -2.73
N ASN A 48 -1.09 8.81 -2.93
CA ASN A 48 -2.00 9.84 -3.45
C ASN A 48 -2.09 11.08 -2.53
N TYR A 49 -1.99 10.85 -1.22
CA TYR A 49 -2.21 11.89 -0.22
C TYR A 49 -1.04 12.13 0.72
N ALA A 50 0.01 11.31 0.66
CA ALA A 50 1.09 11.37 1.64
C ALA A 50 2.46 11.16 0.98
N ALA A 51 3.48 11.78 1.56
CA ALA A 51 4.88 11.47 1.30
C ALA A 51 5.40 10.53 2.38
N VAL A 52 6.29 9.62 2.01
CA VAL A 52 7.03 8.76 2.93
C VAL A 52 8.49 9.14 2.82
N VAL A 53 9.04 9.64 3.92
CA VAL A 53 10.44 10.10 4.00
C VAL A 53 11.16 9.33 5.10
N TYR A 54 12.49 9.38 5.10
CA TYR A 54 13.28 8.81 6.18
C TYR A 54 14.52 9.67 6.45
N HIS A 55 15.08 9.52 7.64
CA HIS A 55 16.32 10.17 8.04
C HIS A 55 17.44 9.11 8.07
N PRO A 56 18.62 9.33 7.45
CA PRO A 56 19.68 8.33 7.34
C PRO A 56 20.19 7.78 8.68
N GLU A 57 20.17 8.58 9.75
CA GLU A 57 20.55 8.14 11.11
C GLU A 57 19.52 7.19 11.75
N TYR A 58 18.31 7.13 11.19
CA TYR A 58 17.20 6.31 11.69
C TYR A 58 16.69 5.35 10.59
N PRO A 59 17.56 4.49 10.03
CA PRO A 59 17.31 3.82 8.76
C PRO A 59 16.10 2.88 8.80
N ASP A 60 15.81 2.29 9.96
CA ASP A 60 14.73 1.32 10.19
C ASP A 60 13.36 1.97 10.42
N MET A 61 13.27 3.29 10.35
CA MET A 61 12.04 4.05 10.54
C MET A 61 11.75 4.91 9.31
N VAL A 62 10.46 5.10 9.03
CA VAL A 62 9.98 6.04 8.01
C VAL A 62 8.94 6.95 8.62
N VAL A 63 8.82 8.15 8.06
CA VAL A 63 7.84 9.15 8.44
C VAL A 63 6.90 9.33 7.27
N LYS A 64 5.64 8.93 7.46
CA LYS A 64 4.56 9.16 6.49
C LYS A 64 3.83 10.44 6.87
N VAL A 65 3.86 11.44 5.99
CA VAL A 65 3.27 12.76 6.20
C VAL A 65 2.17 12.99 5.18
N TYR A 66 0.95 13.22 5.65
CA TYR A 66 -0.19 13.54 4.80
C TYR A 66 -0.14 15.00 4.36
N ALA A 67 -0.47 15.25 3.09
CA ALA A 67 -0.60 16.60 2.58
C ALA A 67 -1.74 17.34 3.30
N PRO A 68 -1.62 18.64 3.57
CA PRO A 68 -2.63 19.41 4.29
C PRO A 68 -4.04 19.25 3.70
N GLY A 69 -5.03 19.00 4.58
CA GLY A 69 -6.44 18.86 4.20
C GLY A 69 -6.79 17.56 3.46
N ARG A 70 -5.88 16.58 3.38
CA ARG A 70 -6.17 15.26 2.81
C ARG A 70 -6.63 14.27 3.90
N PRO A 71 -7.60 13.40 3.60
CA PRO A 71 -8.10 12.40 4.55
C PRO A 71 -7.17 11.18 4.63
N GLY A 72 -7.45 10.30 5.59
CA GLY A 72 -6.92 8.95 5.67
C GLY A 72 -5.91 8.71 6.78
N PHE A 73 -5.47 9.75 7.49
CA PHE A 73 -4.57 9.63 8.64
C PHE A 73 -5.22 8.84 9.78
N GLU A 74 -6.43 9.24 10.18
CA GLU A 74 -7.16 8.62 11.29
C GLU A 74 -7.51 7.16 10.99
N GLU A 75 -7.95 6.90 9.75
CA GLU A 75 -8.28 5.56 9.28
C GLU A 75 -7.04 4.65 9.33
N GLU A 76 -5.91 5.09 8.77
CA GLU A 76 -4.69 4.29 8.76
C GLU A 76 -4.10 4.07 10.16
N LEU A 77 -4.17 5.08 11.03
CA LEU A 77 -3.79 4.94 12.44
C LEU A 77 -4.62 3.86 13.14
N GLU A 78 -5.93 3.85 12.93
CA GLU A 78 -6.82 2.82 13.48
C GLU A 78 -6.47 1.43 12.95
N VAL A 79 -6.14 1.29 11.65
CA VAL A 79 -5.68 0.01 11.09
C VAL A 79 -4.41 -0.46 11.81
N TYR A 80 -3.40 0.40 11.98
CA TYR A 80 -2.18 0.02 12.70
C TYR A 80 -2.45 -0.38 14.15
N GLN A 81 -3.32 0.34 14.86
CA GLN A 81 -3.71 -0.02 16.24
C GLN A 81 -4.36 -1.40 16.32
N ARG A 82 -5.25 -1.73 15.37
CA ARG A 82 -5.89 -3.06 15.31
C ARG A 82 -4.89 -4.15 14.94
N LEU A 83 -4.01 -3.92 13.96
CA LEU A 83 -2.99 -4.89 13.54
C LEU A 83 -1.97 -5.19 14.65
N GLY A 84 -1.51 -4.16 15.37
CA GLY A 84 -0.41 -4.30 16.32
C GLY A 84 0.89 -4.76 15.64
N SER A 85 1.77 -5.43 16.39
CA SER A 85 3.03 -5.93 15.83
C SER A 85 2.81 -7.22 15.05
N HIS A 86 3.26 -7.25 13.80
CA HIS A 86 3.21 -8.42 12.94
C HIS A 86 4.38 -8.40 11.93
N PRO A 87 5.02 -9.54 11.63
CA PRO A 87 6.21 -9.58 10.76
C PRO A 87 5.94 -9.12 9.32
N ALA A 88 4.73 -9.37 8.81
CA ALA A 88 4.36 -9.03 7.42
C ALA A 88 3.83 -7.59 7.24
N PHE A 89 3.62 -6.83 8.31
CA PHE A 89 3.12 -5.46 8.26
C PHE A 89 4.16 -4.49 8.81
N SER A 90 4.00 -3.21 8.46
CA SER A 90 4.64 -2.14 9.23
C SER A 90 3.99 -2.02 10.62
N GLU A 91 4.68 -1.36 11.54
CA GLU A 91 4.22 -1.09 12.90
C GLU A 91 4.26 0.41 13.12
N CYS A 92 3.20 0.97 13.71
CA CYS A 92 3.16 2.40 14.04
C CYS A 92 3.78 2.63 15.41
N PHE A 93 4.88 3.37 15.46
CA PHE A 93 5.60 3.71 16.69
C PHE A 93 5.13 5.03 17.30
N TYR A 94 4.70 5.97 16.46
CA TYR A 94 4.25 7.28 16.88
C TYR A 94 3.27 7.87 15.85
N ALA A 95 2.33 8.68 16.32
CA ALA A 95 1.36 9.36 15.47
C ALA A 95 1.02 10.74 16.04
N GLN A 96 0.98 11.75 15.18
CA GLN A 96 0.54 13.11 15.53
C GLN A 96 0.06 13.84 14.27
N GLU A 97 -1.15 14.42 14.31
CA GLU A 97 -1.63 15.44 13.35
C GLU A 97 -1.22 15.21 11.87
N GLY A 98 -1.64 14.09 11.27
CA GLY A 98 -1.32 13.81 9.85
C GLY A 98 0.08 13.24 9.61
N LEU A 99 0.80 12.83 10.67
CA LEU A 99 2.11 12.21 10.61
C LEU A 99 2.12 10.87 11.35
N LEU A 100 2.68 9.85 10.70
CA LEU A 100 2.93 8.54 11.28
C LEU A 100 4.43 8.21 11.22
N VAL A 101 5.01 7.80 12.34
CA VAL A 101 6.33 7.17 12.39
C VAL A 101 6.13 5.66 12.39
N LEU A 102 6.66 5.01 11.35
CA LEU A 102 6.38 3.63 11.02
C LEU A 102 7.67 2.81 10.94
N LYS A 103 7.58 1.52 11.26
CA LYS A 103 8.64 0.54 10.93
C LYS A 103 8.89 0.53 9.43
N ARG A 104 10.12 0.77 9.00
CA ARG A 104 10.49 0.65 7.60
C ARG A 104 10.33 -0.80 7.16
N LEU A 105 9.62 -1.00 6.06
CA LEU A 105 9.62 -2.27 5.35
C LEU A 105 10.68 -2.21 4.27
N TYR A 106 11.66 -3.10 4.35
CA TYR A 106 12.61 -3.33 3.26
C TYR A 106 12.01 -4.33 2.28
N GLY A 107 12.38 -4.23 1.01
CA GLY A 107 11.91 -5.17 -0.01
C GLY A 107 11.75 -4.57 -1.39
N ILE A 108 11.27 -5.40 -2.30
CA ILE A 108 10.95 -5.03 -3.67
C ILE A 108 9.49 -5.39 -3.91
N THR A 109 8.70 -4.48 -4.49
CA THR A 109 7.30 -4.76 -4.79
C THR A 109 7.18 -5.96 -5.74
N LEU A 110 6.08 -6.72 -5.66
CA LEU A 110 5.88 -7.82 -6.62
C LEU A 110 5.76 -7.31 -8.07
N TYR A 111 5.27 -6.08 -8.23
CA TYR A 111 5.25 -5.37 -9.51
C TYR A 111 6.67 -5.16 -10.05
N ASP A 112 7.61 -4.68 -9.23
CA ASP A 112 9.00 -4.50 -9.62
C ASP A 112 9.76 -5.81 -9.76
N CYS A 113 9.38 -6.85 -9.00
CA CYS A 113 9.90 -8.20 -9.20
C CYS A 113 9.58 -8.70 -10.62
N LEU A 114 8.35 -8.55 -11.09
CA LEU A 114 7.98 -8.88 -12.47
C LEU A 114 8.77 -8.06 -13.49
N HIS A 115 8.95 -6.77 -13.23
CA HIS A 115 9.71 -5.91 -14.12
C HIS A 115 11.16 -6.35 -14.27
N ARG A 116 11.80 -6.63 -13.14
CA ARG A 116 13.22 -7.00 -13.07
C ARG A 116 13.47 -8.48 -13.40
N GLY A 117 12.42 -9.29 -13.51
CA GLY A 117 12.52 -10.74 -13.71
C GLY A 117 13.00 -11.47 -12.46
N LEU A 118 12.76 -10.89 -11.28
CA LEU A 118 13.07 -11.52 -10.00
C LEU A 118 12.05 -12.62 -9.70
N ARG A 119 12.54 -13.73 -9.17
CA ARG A 119 11.69 -14.84 -8.77
C ARG A 119 10.94 -14.47 -7.51
N ILE A 120 9.62 -14.66 -7.55
CA ILE A 120 8.69 -14.54 -6.43
C ILE A 120 8.36 -15.97 -5.98
N PRO A 121 8.99 -16.51 -4.92
CA PRO A 121 8.71 -17.85 -4.43
C PRO A 121 7.27 -18.00 -3.93
N PRO A 122 6.67 -19.20 -3.97
CA PRO A 122 5.33 -19.44 -3.42
C PRO A 122 5.19 -19.05 -1.95
N GLN A 123 6.29 -19.07 -1.18
CA GLN A 123 6.30 -18.63 0.22
C GLN A 123 5.86 -17.17 0.37
N VAL A 124 6.23 -16.29 -0.56
CA VAL A 124 5.84 -14.87 -0.53
C VAL A 124 4.33 -14.73 -0.62
N ILE A 125 3.69 -15.49 -1.51
CA ILE A 125 2.23 -15.47 -1.66
C ILE A 125 1.54 -16.03 -0.42
N ARG A 126 2.09 -17.10 0.18
CA ARG A 126 1.56 -17.68 1.42
C ARG A 126 1.69 -16.72 2.61
N ASP A 127 2.84 -16.06 2.78
CA ASP A 127 3.05 -15.07 3.85
C ASP A 127 2.04 -13.92 3.73
N ILE A 128 1.80 -13.42 2.51
CA ILE A 128 0.80 -12.38 2.27
C ILE A 128 -0.60 -12.92 2.62
N ASP A 129 -0.98 -14.11 2.14
CA ASP A 129 -2.29 -14.71 2.46
C ASP A 129 -2.50 -14.81 3.98
N SER A 130 -1.51 -15.34 4.71
CA SER A 130 -1.56 -15.44 6.18
C SER A 130 -1.66 -14.07 6.85
N ALA A 131 -0.97 -13.04 6.33
CA ALA A 131 -1.07 -11.68 6.84
C ALA A 131 -2.47 -11.08 6.62
N LEU A 132 -3.10 -11.34 5.47
CA LEU A 132 -4.46 -10.88 5.19
C LEU A 132 -5.49 -11.61 6.05
N ASP A 133 -5.30 -12.91 6.28
CA ASP A 133 -6.14 -13.68 7.21
C ASP A 133 -6.00 -13.16 8.65
N TYR A 134 -4.76 -12.88 9.08
CA TYR A 134 -4.52 -12.22 10.37
C TYR A 134 -5.28 -10.89 10.46
N ALA A 135 -5.17 -10.01 9.47
CA ALA A 135 -5.92 -8.75 9.46
C ALA A 135 -7.44 -8.95 9.63
N ARG A 136 -8.02 -9.97 8.98
CA ARG A 136 -9.45 -10.31 9.17
C ARG A 136 -9.78 -10.70 10.61
N THR A 137 -8.91 -11.46 11.27
CA THR A 137 -9.10 -11.79 12.71
C THR A 137 -9.07 -10.56 13.62
N ARG A 138 -8.49 -9.45 13.14
CA ARG A 138 -8.44 -8.15 13.83
C ARG A 138 -9.60 -7.21 13.45
N GLY A 139 -10.63 -7.74 12.78
CA GLY A 139 -11.81 -6.98 12.37
C GLY A 139 -11.55 -6.00 11.22
N LEU A 140 -10.53 -6.27 10.40
CA LEU A 140 -10.18 -5.50 9.22
C LEU A 140 -10.63 -6.20 7.94
N TYR A 141 -10.73 -5.43 6.86
CA TYR A 141 -11.19 -5.86 5.55
C TYR A 141 -10.08 -5.57 4.53
N PRO A 142 -9.16 -6.52 4.28
CA PRO A 142 -8.09 -6.31 3.31
C PRO A 142 -8.61 -5.79 1.96
N HIS A 143 -8.21 -4.56 1.64
CA HIS A 143 -8.66 -3.82 0.47
C HIS A 143 -7.45 -3.25 -0.28
N ASP A 144 -7.62 -3.00 -1.58
CA ASP A 144 -6.56 -2.54 -2.50
C ASP A 144 -5.23 -3.33 -2.48
N VAL A 145 -5.27 -4.62 -2.13
CA VAL A 145 -4.07 -5.45 -2.12
C VAL A 145 -3.74 -5.92 -3.55
N HIS A 146 -2.63 -5.42 -4.09
CA HIS A 146 -2.14 -5.71 -5.44
C HIS A 146 -0.61 -5.59 -5.53
N GLY A 147 -0.01 -5.93 -6.68
CA GLY A 147 1.45 -6.08 -6.80
C GLY A 147 2.32 -4.87 -6.43
N LYS A 148 1.78 -3.65 -6.37
CA LYS A 148 2.49 -2.46 -5.86
C LYS A 148 2.39 -2.26 -4.34
N ASN A 149 1.41 -2.88 -3.69
CA ASN A 149 1.10 -2.75 -2.26
C ASN A 149 1.55 -3.99 -1.47
N VAL A 150 2.25 -4.92 -2.12
CA VAL A 150 2.90 -6.07 -1.50
C VAL A 150 4.33 -6.19 -1.99
N MET A 151 5.22 -6.61 -1.10
CA MET A 151 6.65 -6.73 -1.35
C MET A 151 7.17 -8.11 -1.02
N MET A 152 8.35 -8.39 -1.57
CA MET A 152 9.20 -9.49 -1.17
C MET A 152 10.48 -8.93 -0.53
N PHE A 153 10.86 -9.49 0.62
CA PHE A 153 12.15 -9.27 1.26
C PHE A 153 12.69 -10.60 1.76
N GLU A 154 13.89 -10.97 1.33
CA GLU A 154 14.55 -12.23 1.74
C GLU A 154 13.65 -13.49 1.57
N GLY A 155 12.85 -13.52 0.49
CA GLY A 155 11.93 -14.63 0.21
C GLY A 155 10.65 -14.65 1.05
N ARG A 156 10.44 -13.64 1.91
CA ARG A 156 9.23 -13.43 2.71
C ARG A 156 8.31 -12.39 2.09
N GLY A 157 7.00 -12.59 2.27
CA GLY A 157 5.97 -11.67 1.78
C GLY A 157 5.57 -10.62 2.81
N LEU A 158 5.45 -9.37 2.37
CA LEU A 158 5.08 -8.22 3.18
C LEU A 158 3.91 -7.46 2.53
N VAL A 159 3.04 -6.87 3.34
CA VAL A 159 1.97 -5.96 2.92
C VAL A 159 2.38 -4.54 3.31
N VAL A 160 2.38 -3.64 2.32
CA VAL A 160 2.93 -2.29 2.47
C VAL A 160 1.84 -1.28 2.77
N ASP A 161 0.84 -1.23 1.90
CA ASP A 161 -0.23 -0.25 2.02
C ASP A 161 -1.47 -0.90 2.61
N ILE A 162 -1.90 -0.36 3.74
CA ILE A 162 -3.02 -0.86 4.54
C ILE A 162 -4.09 0.21 4.75
N SER A 163 -3.96 1.40 4.13
CA SER A 163 -4.83 2.55 4.39
C SER A 163 -6.32 2.23 4.18
N ASP A 164 -6.62 1.37 3.22
CA ASP A 164 -8.00 1.03 2.85
C ASP A 164 -8.60 -0.12 3.69
N PHE A 165 -7.91 -0.65 4.71
CA PHE A 165 -8.33 -1.89 5.39
C PHE A 165 -9.56 -1.71 6.29
N LEU A 166 -10.08 -0.50 6.47
CA LEU A 166 -11.38 -0.25 7.10
C LEU A 166 -12.56 -0.33 6.11
N HIS A 167 -12.29 -0.30 4.81
CA HIS A 167 -13.33 -0.37 3.78
C HIS A 167 -13.92 -1.78 3.68
N GLN A 168 -15.18 -1.92 4.10
CA GLN A 168 -15.86 -3.22 4.15
C GLN A 168 -16.25 -3.78 2.77
N GLU A 169 -16.07 -2.99 1.72
CA GLU A 169 -16.38 -3.43 0.35
C GLU A 169 -15.48 -4.60 -0.05
N ARG A 170 -16.05 -5.60 -0.71
CA ARG A 170 -15.27 -6.76 -1.15
C ARG A 170 -14.27 -6.35 -2.23
N CYS A 171 -12.98 -6.56 -1.96
CA CYS A 171 -11.91 -6.39 -2.94
C CYS A 171 -11.50 -7.71 -3.59
N SER A 172 -11.46 -7.78 -4.92
CA SER A 172 -11.02 -8.97 -5.67
C SER A 172 -9.57 -8.89 -6.19
N LYS A 173 -8.87 -7.77 -5.95
CA LYS A 173 -7.56 -7.49 -6.55
C LYS A 173 -6.51 -8.54 -6.17
N TRP A 174 -6.46 -8.93 -4.90
CA TRP A 174 -5.51 -9.94 -4.43
C TRP A 174 -5.82 -11.33 -4.97
N ASP A 175 -7.08 -11.75 -4.95
CA ASP A 175 -7.48 -13.05 -5.49
C ASP A 175 -7.17 -13.17 -6.99
N ASN A 176 -7.41 -12.09 -7.75
CA ASN A 176 -7.06 -12.03 -9.16
C ASN A 176 -5.55 -12.09 -9.39
N LEU A 177 -4.75 -11.40 -8.55
CA LEU A 177 -3.30 -11.48 -8.59
C LEU A 177 -2.82 -12.91 -8.30
N LYS A 178 -3.33 -13.55 -7.24
CA LYS A 178 -3.01 -14.95 -6.90
C LYS A 178 -3.35 -15.89 -8.05
N LYS A 179 -4.51 -15.73 -8.66
CA LYS A 179 -4.91 -16.53 -9.83
C LYS A 179 -3.91 -16.35 -10.98
N ALA A 180 -3.55 -15.13 -11.32
CA ALA A 180 -2.53 -14.86 -12.34
C ALA A 180 -1.15 -15.43 -11.95
N TYR A 181 -0.82 -15.38 -10.66
CA TYR A 181 0.44 -15.94 -10.14
C TYR A 181 0.52 -17.45 -10.38
N TYR A 182 -0.50 -18.21 -9.96
CA TYR A 182 -0.51 -19.67 -10.09
C TYR A 182 -0.75 -20.14 -11.52
N CYS A 183 -1.59 -19.46 -12.30
CA CYS A 183 -1.95 -19.92 -13.65
C CYS A 183 -1.00 -19.45 -14.75
N LEU A 184 -0.30 -18.32 -14.57
CA LEU A 184 0.54 -17.72 -15.61
C LEU A 184 1.98 -17.54 -15.14
N TYR A 185 2.19 -16.88 -14.00
CA TYR A 185 3.55 -16.53 -13.57
C TYR A 185 4.38 -17.78 -13.22
N LEU A 186 3.89 -18.64 -12.33
CA LEU A 186 4.59 -19.86 -11.92
C LEU A 186 4.93 -20.81 -13.07
N PRO A 187 4.00 -21.17 -13.97
CA PRO A 187 4.30 -22.12 -15.03
C PRO A 187 5.18 -21.53 -16.15
N ILE A 188 5.10 -20.22 -16.42
CA ILE A 188 5.73 -19.61 -17.61
C ILE A 188 6.83 -18.62 -17.24
N LEU A 189 6.50 -17.56 -16.50
CA LEU A 189 7.45 -16.46 -16.24
C LEU A 189 8.54 -16.85 -15.24
N TYR A 190 8.19 -17.63 -14.21
CA TYR A 190 9.08 -18.04 -13.13
C TYR A 190 10.26 -18.92 -13.59
N PRO A 191 10.07 -19.99 -14.38
CA PRO A 191 11.20 -20.81 -14.86
C PRO A 191 12.10 -20.00 -15.80
N LEU A 192 11.50 -19.23 -16.70
CA LEU A 192 12.18 -18.46 -17.75
C LEU A 192 12.80 -17.14 -17.27
N ARG A 193 12.53 -16.70 -16.03
CA ARG A 193 12.97 -15.40 -15.48
C ARG A 193 12.62 -14.23 -16.40
N LEU A 194 11.44 -14.28 -17.03
CA LEU A 194 11.03 -13.25 -17.98
C LEU A 194 10.85 -11.91 -17.27
N ARG A 195 11.42 -10.87 -17.87
CA ARG A 195 11.21 -9.49 -17.49
C ARG A 195 9.98 -8.94 -18.19
N VAL A 196 9.10 -8.27 -17.45
CA VAL A 196 7.92 -7.63 -18.02
C VAL A 196 8.13 -6.11 -18.03
N PRO A 197 8.28 -5.45 -19.19
CA PRO A 197 8.47 -4.00 -19.24
C PRO A 197 7.34 -3.25 -18.52
N TYR A 198 7.66 -2.13 -17.85
CA TYR A 198 6.66 -1.31 -17.15
C TYR A 198 5.50 -0.89 -18.05
N SER A 199 5.80 -0.57 -19.32
CA SER A 199 4.77 -0.21 -20.31
C SER A 199 3.72 -1.31 -20.50
N LEU A 200 4.12 -2.59 -20.44
CA LEU A 200 3.20 -3.72 -20.55
C LEU A 200 2.45 -3.93 -19.22
N LEU A 201 3.14 -3.87 -18.08
CA LEU A 201 2.51 -3.96 -16.76
C LEU A 201 1.44 -2.86 -16.57
N ASP A 202 1.73 -1.64 -17.01
CA ASP A 202 0.80 -0.52 -16.95
C ASP A 202 -0.39 -0.68 -17.90
N LYS A 203 -0.18 -1.25 -19.09
CA LYS A 203 -1.28 -1.63 -19.99
C LYS A 203 -2.19 -2.65 -19.31
N VAL A 204 -1.62 -3.73 -18.75
CA VAL A 204 -2.40 -4.75 -18.02
C VAL A 204 -3.17 -4.11 -16.86
N ARG A 205 -2.53 -3.25 -16.07
CA ARG A 205 -3.18 -2.51 -14.97
C ARG A 205 -4.34 -1.64 -15.46
N LYS A 206 -4.13 -0.85 -16.52
CA LYS A 206 -5.15 0.04 -17.09
C LYS A 206 -6.33 -0.76 -17.64
N THR A 207 -6.07 -1.83 -18.39
CA THR A 207 -7.11 -2.72 -18.93
C THR A 207 -7.90 -3.39 -17.81
N TYR A 208 -7.22 -3.94 -16.79
CA TYR A 208 -7.87 -4.53 -15.63
C TYR A 208 -8.80 -3.53 -14.94
N ARG A 209 -8.31 -2.32 -14.66
CA ARG A 209 -9.11 -1.26 -14.04
C ARG A 209 -10.33 -0.90 -14.89
N PHE A 210 -10.16 -0.75 -16.19
CA PHE A 210 -11.26 -0.46 -17.12
C PHE A 210 -12.33 -1.56 -17.11
N VAL A 211 -11.93 -2.83 -17.24
CA VAL A 211 -12.85 -3.98 -17.23
C VAL A 211 -13.61 -4.07 -15.90
N THR A 212 -12.92 -3.92 -14.77
CA THR A 212 -13.57 -3.97 -13.45
C THR A 212 -14.55 -2.80 -13.22
N SER A 213 -14.20 -1.59 -13.67
CA SER A 213 -15.08 -0.42 -13.56
C SER A 213 -16.32 -0.57 -14.44
N PHE A 214 -16.15 -1.04 -15.68
CA PHE A 214 -17.26 -1.28 -16.59
C PHE A 214 -18.22 -2.35 -16.06
N ALA A 215 -17.70 -3.48 -15.59
CA ALA A 215 -18.51 -4.54 -14.97
C ALA A 215 -19.28 -4.03 -13.74
N GLY A 216 -18.64 -3.22 -12.88
CA GLY A 216 -19.28 -2.60 -11.72
C GLY A 216 -20.42 -1.64 -12.10
N ASN A 217 -20.22 -0.83 -13.13
CA ASN A 217 -21.24 0.10 -13.62
C ASN A 217 -22.44 -0.63 -14.23
N VAL A 218 -22.21 -1.70 -14.99
CA VAL A 218 -23.28 -2.56 -15.53
C VAL A 218 -24.07 -3.20 -14.39
N LEU A 219 -23.40 -3.72 -13.35
CA LEU A 219 -24.07 -4.34 -12.21
C LEU A 219 -24.93 -3.33 -11.43
N LYS A 220 -24.41 -2.11 -11.18
CA LYS A 220 -25.16 -1.01 -10.57
C LYS A 220 -26.37 -0.60 -11.40
N PHE A 221 -26.24 -0.55 -12.72
CA PHE A 221 -27.34 -0.25 -13.65
C PHE A 221 -28.45 -1.31 -13.59
N ILE A 222 -28.09 -2.60 -13.63
CA ILE A 222 -29.06 -3.71 -13.51
C ILE A 222 -29.78 -3.65 -12.16
N HIS A 223 -29.06 -3.38 -11.07
CA HIS A 223 -29.66 -3.27 -9.74
C HIS A 223 -30.65 -2.10 -9.65
N ARG A 224 -30.32 -0.95 -10.27
CA ARG A 224 -31.21 0.22 -10.36
C ARG A 224 -32.49 -0.06 -11.14
N LEU A 225 -32.41 -0.84 -12.23
CA LEU A 225 -33.57 -1.29 -13.00
C LEU A 225 -34.47 -2.24 -12.21
N ARG A 226 -33.89 -3.17 -11.44
CA ARG A 226 -34.65 -4.08 -10.55
C ARG A 226 -35.36 -3.31 -9.43
N ARG A 227 -34.69 -2.35 -8.78
CA ARG A 227 -35.30 -1.49 -7.75
C ARG A 227 -36.46 -0.64 -8.29
N ARG A 228 -36.34 -0.10 -9.51
CA ARG A 228 -37.43 0.65 -10.18
C ARG A 228 -38.65 -0.21 -10.53
N LYS A 229 -38.48 -1.50 -10.82
CA LYS A 229 -39.60 -2.44 -11.03
C LYS A 229 -40.29 -2.81 -9.71
N SER A 230 -39.56 -2.88 -8.60
CA SER A 230 -40.11 -3.20 -7.28
C SER A 230 -40.92 -2.06 -6.63
N LEU A 231 -40.74 -0.81 -7.07
CA LEU A 231 -41.46 0.38 -6.57
C LEU A 231 -42.70 0.73 -7.42
N LYS A 232 -42.97 -0.04 -8.48
CA LYS A 232 -44.13 0.13 -9.38
C LYS A 232 -45.19 -0.97 -9.22
N ASN A 233 -45.02 -1.85 -8.23
CA ASN A 233 -46.00 -2.85 -7.82
C ASN A 233 -46.46 -2.53 -6.40
#